data_AF-A0ABD0KJF1-F1
#
_entry.id   AF-A0ABD0KJF1-F1
#
_cell.length_a   1.000
_cell.length_b   1.000
_cell.length_c   1.000
_cell.angle_alpha   90.00
_cell.angle_beta   90.00
_cell.angle_gamma   90.00
#
_symmetry.space_group_name_H-M   'P 1'
#
loop_
_entity.id
_entity.type
_entity.pdbx_description
1 polymer ?
#
loop_
_entity_poly.entity_id
_entity_poly.type
_entity_poly.pdbx_seq_one_letter_code
_entity_poly.pdbx_strand_id
1 'polypeptide(L)'
;MAEAVSELGERLAAIVLTQEQQGILNKAESLPLVCLVGPPGTGKSLMLELVGRIWLGMGQDILILSTRLESFAVSLLIEHRLKAVIGGGAGQTGERTDRVELHHFDFRHNAEDAEREAYKVLMAAATAKGGTLHMLMDEVWFTSKDAGPCLKRLVTDLSRKVKLHLWAGTMRNKDIPECLEVVPLTVPLRCAPIIQKEVGQGIDPRIPRYTSNGIPAPSDGPDIITLVHQGEDHASQWPLQCSKCGEEVARVLKDKLKVGVK
;
A
#
# COMPACT_ATOMS: atom_id res chain seq x y z
N MET A 1 28.74 1.75 -19.17
CA MET A 1 27.69 0.83 -18.64
C MET A 1 27.25 1.22 -17.24
N ALA A 2 28.16 1.44 -16.28
CA ALA A 2 27.78 1.86 -14.92
C ALA A 2 26.96 3.18 -14.87
N GLU A 3 27.33 4.19 -15.64
CA GLU A 3 26.59 5.47 -15.72
C GLU A 3 25.17 5.29 -16.27
N ALA A 4 24.99 4.48 -17.31
CA ALA A 4 23.66 4.19 -17.87
C ALA A 4 22.77 3.42 -16.88
N VAL A 5 23.35 2.52 -16.07
CA VAL A 5 22.63 1.80 -15.01
C VAL A 5 22.28 2.75 -13.85
N SER A 6 23.17 3.67 -13.48
CA SER A 6 22.91 4.70 -12.46
C SER A 6 21.78 5.63 -12.89
N GLU A 7 21.86 6.17 -14.11
CA GLU A 7 20.83 7.05 -14.69
C GLU A 7 19.46 6.35 -14.77
N LEU A 8 19.43 5.07 -15.16
CA LEU A 8 18.21 4.28 -15.17
C LEU A 8 17.64 4.13 -13.74
N GLY A 9 18.50 3.86 -12.76
CA GLY A 9 18.12 3.78 -11.34
C GLY A 9 17.54 5.10 -10.82
N GLU A 10 18.17 6.23 -11.14
CA GLU A 10 17.71 7.56 -10.77
C GLU A 10 16.35 7.89 -11.39
N ARG A 11 16.15 7.61 -12.69
CA ARG A 11 14.86 7.81 -13.36
C ARG A 11 13.74 6.93 -12.80
N LEU A 12 14.04 5.69 -12.40
CA LEU A 12 13.08 4.81 -11.74
C LEU A 12 12.77 5.25 -10.30
N ALA A 13 13.72 5.88 -9.62
CA ALA A 13 13.56 6.39 -8.26
C ALA A 13 12.81 7.73 -8.21
N ALA A 14 12.90 8.56 -9.26
CA ALA A 14 12.22 9.83 -9.35
C ALA A 14 10.70 9.67 -9.23
N ILE A 15 10.09 10.45 -8.34
CA ILE A 15 8.63 10.51 -8.19
C ILE A 15 8.07 11.37 -9.33
N VAL A 16 7.55 10.74 -10.37
CA VAL A 16 6.81 11.42 -11.45
C VAL A 16 5.35 11.04 -11.35
N LEU A 17 4.51 11.99 -10.94
CA LEU A 17 3.06 11.80 -10.89
C LEU A 17 2.42 12.16 -12.22
N THR A 18 1.39 11.42 -12.62
CA THR A 18 0.54 11.83 -13.74
C THR A 18 -0.28 13.07 -13.39
N GLN A 19 -0.77 13.80 -14.39
CA GLN A 19 -1.69 14.93 -14.16
C GLN A 19 -2.95 14.51 -13.41
N GLU A 20 -3.47 13.31 -13.68
CA GLU A 20 -4.61 12.74 -12.98
C GLU A 20 -4.31 12.53 -11.49
N GLN A 21 -3.16 11.93 -11.16
CA GLN A 21 -2.72 11.73 -9.78
C GLN A 21 -2.50 13.06 -9.05
N GLN A 22 -1.89 14.04 -9.71
CA GLN A 22 -1.75 15.39 -9.14
C GLN A 22 -3.14 16.00 -8.86
N GLY A 23 -4.07 15.88 -9.80
CA GLY A 23 -5.45 16.34 -9.63
C GLY A 23 -6.18 15.67 -8.46
N ILE A 24 -5.92 14.38 -8.23
CA ILE A 24 -6.45 13.62 -7.09
C ILE A 24 -5.84 14.10 -5.77
N LEU A 25 -4.52 14.31 -5.70
CA LEU A 25 -3.84 14.81 -4.50
C LEU A 25 -4.26 16.23 -4.14
N ASN A 26 -4.47 17.11 -5.12
CA ASN A 26 -4.94 18.47 -4.89
C ASN A 26 -6.34 18.51 -4.26
N LYS A 27 -7.10 17.41 -4.34
CA LYS A 27 -8.41 17.26 -3.72
C LYS A 27 -8.36 16.47 -2.40
N ALA A 28 -7.19 16.05 -1.92
CA ALA A 28 -7.04 15.17 -0.76
C ALA A 28 -7.62 15.74 0.54
N GLU A 29 -7.70 17.07 0.66
CA GLU A 29 -8.39 17.75 1.76
C GLU A 29 -9.90 17.58 1.72
N SER A 30 -10.46 17.69 0.52
CA SER A 30 -11.91 17.70 0.27
C SER A 30 -12.50 16.31 0.01
N LEU A 31 -11.67 15.31 -0.26
CA LEU A 31 -12.08 13.94 -0.53
C LEU A 31 -11.90 13.08 0.72
N PRO A 32 -12.96 12.91 1.54
CA PRO A 32 -12.84 12.23 2.81
C PRO A 32 -12.70 10.72 2.63
N LEU A 33 -13.38 10.09 1.67
CA LEU A 33 -13.47 8.63 1.61
C LEU A 33 -13.09 8.16 0.21
N VAL A 34 -11.85 7.70 0.02
CA VAL A 34 -11.29 7.33 -1.29
C VAL A 34 -10.76 5.90 -1.28
N CYS A 35 -11.04 5.16 -2.35
CA CYS A 35 -10.43 3.87 -2.63
C CYS A 35 -9.68 3.92 -3.96
N LEU A 36 -8.35 3.90 -3.88
CA LEU A 36 -7.46 3.79 -5.03
C LEU A 36 -7.41 2.34 -5.50
N VAL A 37 -7.74 2.11 -6.77
CA VAL A 37 -7.83 0.76 -7.34
C VAL A 37 -6.99 0.59 -8.57
N GLY A 38 -6.23 -0.50 -8.67
CA GLY A 38 -5.55 -0.82 -9.93
C GLY A 38 -4.42 -1.83 -9.79
N PRO A 39 -3.79 -2.19 -10.92
CA PRO A 39 -2.75 -3.21 -10.93
C PRO A 39 -1.49 -2.77 -10.17
N PRO A 40 -0.55 -3.69 -9.89
CA PRO A 40 0.73 -3.36 -9.24
C PRO A 40 1.50 -2.25 -9.98
N GLY A 41 2.30 -1.45 -9.25
CA GLY A 41 3.17 -0.47 -9.90
C GLY A 41 2.49 0.78 -10.50
N THR A 42 1.18 0.97 -10.32
CA THR A 42 0.45 2.20 -10.71
C THR A 42 0.47 3.30 -9.64
N GLY A 43 1.16 3.07 -8.53
CA GLY A 43 1.45 4.10 -7.51
C GLY A 43 0.43 4.27 -6.40
N LYS A 44 -0.49 3.32 -6.17
CA LYS A 44 -1.45 3.35 -5.04
C LYS A 44 -0.76 3.65 -3.69
N SER A 45 0.24 2.86 -3.30
CA SER A 45 0.97 3.06 -2.04
C SER A 45 1.70 4.41 -1.97
N LEU A 46 2.22 4.89 -3.11
CA LEU A 46 2.84 6.22 -3.21
C LEU A 46 1.80 7.32 -2.96
N MET A 47 0.61 7.20 -3.55
CA MET A 47 -0.47 8.17 -3.35
C MET A 47 -0.93 8.19 -1.89
N LEU A 48 -1.05 7.03 -1.23
CA LEU A 48 -1.36 6.95 0.21
C LEU A 48 -0.29 7.64 1.06
N GLU A 49 0.99 7.41 0.75
CA GLU A 49 2.10 8.09 1.44
C GLU A 49 2.03 9.61 1.25
N LEU A 50 1.78 10.09 0.02
CA LEU A 50 1.68 11.52 -0.29
C LEU A 50 0.50 12.18 0.42
N VAL A 51 -0.67 11.53 0.42
CA VAL A 51 -1.83 12.00 1.20
C VAL A 51 -1.52 12.06 2.69
N GLY A 52 -0.83 11.05 3.22
CA GLY A 52 -0.37 11.10 4.61
C GLY A 52 0.54 12.30 4.88
N ARG A 53 1.49 12.62 4.00
CA ARG A 53 2.34 13.81 4.16
C ARG A 53 1.53 15.11 4.13
N ILE A 54 0.54 15.19 3.23
CA ILE A 54 -0.39 16.33 3.13
C ILE A 54 -1.14 16.52 4.45
N TRP A 55 -1.77 15.46 4.97
CA TRP A 55 -2.50 15.50 6.24
C TRP A 55 -1.60 15.85 7.43
N LEU A 56 -0.38 15.32 7.50
CA LEU A 56 0.59 15.69 8.54
C LEU A 56 0.95 17.17 8.49
N GLY A 57 1.17 17.71 7.28
CA GLY A 57 1.44 19.13 7.04
C GLY A 57 0.30 20.05 7.48
N MET A 58 -0.93 19.53 7.49
CA MET A 58 -2.13 20.22 8.01
C MET A 58 -2.33 20.06 9.51
N GLY A 59 -1.36 19.49 10.22
CA GLY A 59 -1.48 19.27 11.66
C GLY A 59 -2.36 18.07 12.05
N GLN A 60 -2.74 17.20 11.10
CA GLN A 60 -3.55 16.02 11.41
C GLN A 60 -2.69 14.86 11.90
N ASP A 61 -3.25 14.01 12.76
CA ASP A 61 -2.63 12.75 13.16
C ASP A 61 -3.14 11.61 12.29
N ILE A 62 -2.25 10.69 11.94
CA ILE A 62 -2.52 9.61 10.99
C ILE A 62 -2.57 8.29 11.70
N LEU A 63 -3.62 7.53 11.41
CA LEU A 63 -3.73 6.13 11.74
C LEU A 63 -3.53 5.28 10.49
N ILE A 64 -2.60 4.34 10.52
CA ILE A 64 -2.40 3.36 9.45
C ILE A 64 -2.99 2.05 9.95
N LEU A 65 -3.91 1.47 9.17
CA LEU A 65 -4.57 0.21 9.50
C LEU A 65 -4.12 -0.88 8.53
N SER A 66 -3.37 -1.84 9.06
CA SER A 66 -3.01 -3.08 8.37
C SER A 66 -4.02 -4.17 8.71
N THR A 67 -4.62 -4.76 7.68
CA THR A 67 -5.70 -5.76 7.83
C THR A 67 -5.25 -7.21 7.67
N ARG A 68 -4.00 -7.44 7.24
CA ARG A 68 -3.41 -8.77 7.02
C ARG A 68 -1.88 -8.71 7.08
N LEU A 69 -1.24 -9.86 7.27
CA LEU A 69 0.22 -9.96 7.23
C LEU A 69 0.79 -9.49 5.88
N GLU A 70 0.09 -9.78 4.78
CA GLU A 70 0.53 -9.37 3.44
C GLU A 70 0.55 -7.84 3.27
N SER A 71 -0.36 -7.11 3.94
CA SER A 71 -0.36 -5.64 3.93
C SER A 71 0.58 -5.03 4.98
N PHE A 72 1.04 -5.82 5.96
CA PHE A 72 1.80 -5.30 7.09
C PHE A 72 3.14 -4.69 6.69
N ALA A 73 3.86 -5.30 5.76
CA ALA A 73 5.15 -4.78 5.28
C ALA A 73 5.02 -3.39 4.63
N VAL A 74 3.97 -3.18 3.83
CA VAL A 74 3.74 -1.87 3.18
C VAL A 74 3.21 -0.85 4.19
N SER A 75 2.36 -1.25 5.13
CA SER A 75 1.90 -0.37 6.22
C SER A 75 3.06 0.10 7.10
N LEU A 76 3.99 -0.78 7.46
CA LEU A 76 5.22 -0.43 8.18
C LEU A 76 6.10 0.53 7.37
N LEU A 77 6.23 0.31 6.06
CA LEU A 77 7.00 1.19 5.19
C LEU A 77 6.38 2.60 5.16
N ILE A 78 5.07 2.71 5.00
CA ILE A 78 4.36 4.00 5.01
C ILE A 78 4.54 4.67 6.37
N GLU A 79 4.36 3.95 7.48
CA GLU A 79 4.56 4.45 8.84
C GLU A 79 5.97 5.02 9.02
N HIS A 80 6.99 4.23 8.69
CA HIS A 80 8.39 4.63 8.80
C HIS A 80 8.68 5.89 7.98
N ARG A 81 8.20 5.95 6.74
CA ARG A 81 8.40 7.13 5.87
C ARG A 81 7.70 8.37 6.40
N LEU A 82 6.48 8.24 6.90
CA LEU A 82 5.75 9.36 7.49
C LEU A 82 6.40 9.85 8.80
N LYS A 83 6.88 8.94 9.65
CA LYS A 83 7.65 9.30 10.86
C LYS A 83 8.96 10.00 10.53
N ALA A 84 9.65 9.59 9.47
CA ALA A 84 10.89 10.23 9.03
C ALA A 84 10.67 11.68 8.56
N VAL A 85 9.49 12.00 8.00
CA VAL A 85 9.13 13.37 7.63
C VAL A 85 8.99 14.25 8.88
N ILE A 86 8.46 13.70 9.97
CA ILE A 86 8.31 14.42 11.24
C ILE A 86 9.68 14.62 11.89
N GLY A 87 10.49 13.57 12.04
CA GLY A 87 11.78 13.65 12.75
C GLY A 87 12.94 14.29 11.97
N GLY A 88 12.74 14.61 10.69
CA GLY A 88 13.73 15.26 9.82
C GLY A 88 13.70 16.79 9.85
N GLY A 89 12.79 17.40 10.62
CA GLY A 89 12.71 18.85 10.81
C GLY A 89 13.88 19.37 11.64
N ALA A 90 14.79 20.13 11.02
CA ALA A 90 15.89 20.78 11.72
C ALA A 90 15.35 21.86 12.68
N GLY A 91 15.16 21.51 13.95
CA GLY A 91 14.80 22.46 15.00
C GLY A 91 14.20 21.80 16.24
N GLN A 92 15.03 21.68 17.27
CA GLN A 92 14.69 21.37 18.67
C GLN A 92 13.22 21.67 19.07
N THR A 93 12.46 20.63 19.44
CA THR A 93 11.79 20.46 20.76
C THR A 93 10.90 19.22 20.71
N GLY A 94 11.31 18.12 21.37
CA GLY A 94 10.43 17.00 21.77
C GLY A 94 9.40 16.51 20.75
N GLU A 95 9.81 16.25 19.50
CA GLU A 95 8.87 15.98 18.41
C GLU A 95 8.10 14.67 18.60
N ARG A 96 6.79 14.87 18.60
CA ARG A 96 5.69 13.92 18.71
C ARG A 96 5.70 12.86 17.59
N THR A 97 6.51 11.82 17.74
CA THR A 97 6.44 10.61 16.89
C THR A 97 5.14 9.82 17.06
N ASP A 98 4.32 10.20 18.05
CA ASP A 98 2.99 9.68 18.36
C ASP A 98 1.91 10.11 17.34
N ARG A 99 2.19 11.06 16.44
CA ARG A 99 1.23 11.52 15.41
C ARG A 99 0.98 10.52 14.29
N VAL A 100 1.78 9.47 14.18
CA VAL A 100 1.60 8.39 13.21
C VAL A 100 1.56 7.05 13.96
N GLU A 101 0.40 6.41 13.93
CA GLU A 101 0.15 5.15 14.63
C GLU A 101 -0.17 4.05 13.64
N LEU A 102 0.56 2.94 13.70
CA LEU A 102 0.24 1.72 12.95
C LEU A 102 -0.51 0.74 13.86
N HIS A 103 -1.70 0.34 13.42
CA HIS A 103 -2.48 -0.72 14.06
C HIS A 103 -2.64 -1.89 13.09
N HIS A 104 -2.37 -3.09 13.58
CA HIS A 104 -2.50 -4.32 12.79
C HIS A 104 -3.55 -5.23 13.42
N PHE A 105 -4.53 -5.63 12.60
CA PHE A 105 -5.55 -6.61 12.95
C PHE A 105 -5.61 -7.63 11.83
N ASP A 106 -5.41 -8.91 12.16
CA ASP A 106 -5.46 -9.97 11.15
C ASP A 106 -6.89 -10.45 10.89
N PHE A 107 -7.50 -9.95 9.82
CA PHE A 107 -8.84 -10.35 9.40
C PHE A 107 -8.89 -11.71 8.71
N ARG A 108 -7.76 -12.40 8.49
CA ARG A 108 -7.74 -13.67 7.74
C ARG A 108 -8.28 -14.85 8.54
N HIS A 109 -7.92 -14.94 9.82
CA HIS A 109 -8.23 -16.12 10.64
C HIS A 109 -9.47 -15.94 11.52
N ASN A 110 -9.73 -14.72 12.00
CA ASN A 110 -10.88 -14.42 12.85
C ASN A 110 -11.39 -13.00 12.59
N ALA A 111 -12.13 -12.86 11.48
CA ALA A 111 -12.54 -11.56 10.97
C ALA A 111 -13.50 -10.81 11.92
N GLU A 112 -14.37 -11.52 12.65
CA GLU A 112 -15.34 -10.89 13.56
C GLU A 112 -14.67 -10.32 14.80
N ASP A 113 -13.74 -11.06 15.42
CA ASP A 113 -12.97 -10.55 16.55
C ASP A 113 -12.05 -9.41 16.12
N ALA A 114 -11.36 -9.58 14.98
CA ALA A 114 -10.50 -8.53 14.41
C ALA A 114 -11.28 -7.23 14.15
N GLU A 115 -12.50 -7.34 13.62
CA GLU A 115 -13.38 -6.19 13.42
C GLU A 115 -13.77 -5.52 14.72
N ARG A 116 -14.23 -6.29 15.72
CA ARG A 116 -14.67 -5.74 17.00
C ARG A 116 -13.54 -4.99 17.70
N GLU A 117 -12.34 -5.58 17.74
CA GLU A 117 -11.18 -4.95 18.37
C GLU A 117 -10.72 -3.73 17.56
N ALA A 118 -10.68 -3.82 16.23
CA ALA A 118 -10.36 -2.69 15.37
C ALA A 118 -11.37 -1.54 15.58
N TYR A 119 -12.66 -1.82 15.57
CA TYR A 119 -13.71 -0.81 15.77
C TYR A 119 -13.54 -0.11 17.13
N LYS A 120 -13.29 -0.88 18.20
CA LYS A 120 -13.06 -0.33 19.55
C LYS A 120 -11.86 0.62 19.58
N VAL A 121 -10.72 0.20 19.02
CA VAL A 121 -9.50 1.02 18.98
C VAL A 121 -9.71 2.29 18.14
N LEU A 122 -10.32 2.16 16.96
CA LEU A 122 -10.54 3.27 16.04
C LEU A 122 -11.54 4.29 16.60
N MET A 123 -12.60 3.84 17.27
CA MET A 123 -13.56 4.72 17.95
C MET A 123 -12.91 5.46 19.14
N ALA A 124 -12.06 4.79 19.92
CA ALA A 124 -11.32 5.43 20.99
C ALA A 124 -10.35 6.50 20.44
N ALA A 125 -9.61 6.17 19.37
CA ALA A 125 -8.72 7.10 18.70
C ALA A 125 -9.47 8.32 18.15
N ALA A 126 -10.62 8.11 17.48
CA ALA A 126 -11.46 9.20 17.00
C ALA A 126 -11.99 10.07 18.16
N THR A 127 -12.41 9.45 19.27
CA THR A 127 -12.89 10.19 20.46
C THR A 127 -11.78 11.07 21.06
N ALA A 128 -10.57 10.55 21.18
CA ALA A 128 -9.41 11.31 21.65
C ALA A 128 -9.04 12.48 20.72
N LYS A 129 -9.37 12.34 19.42
CA LYS A 129 -9.08 13.32 18.35
C LYS A 129 -10.30 14.18 17.98
N GLY A 130 -11.23 14.40 18.93
CA GLY A 130 -12.37 15.30 18.75
C GLY A 130 -13.40 14.82 17.74
N GLY A 131 -13.53 13.50 17.55
CA GLY A 131 -14.49 12.87 16.64
C GLY A 131 -14.05 12.83 15.18
N THR A 132 -12.79 13.19 14.87
CA THR A 132 -12.23 13.14 13.51
C THR A 132 -11.12 12.09 13.45
N LEU A 133 -11.06 11.33 12.35
CA LEU A 133 -10.03 10.31 12.14
C LEU A 133 -9.46 10.41 10.72
N HIS A 134 -8.14 10.50 10.60
CA HIS A 134 -7.42 10.39 9.32
C HIS A 134 -6.75 9.02 9.25
N MET A 135 -7.19 8.19 8.31
CA MET A 135 -6.83 6.78 8.23
C MET A 135 -6.30 6.41 6.84
N LEU A 136 -5.20 5.65 6.82
CA LEU A 136 -4.63 5.05 5.61
C LEU A 136 -4.73 3.53 5.70
N MET A 137 -5.13 2.90 4.61
CA MET A 137 -5.14 1.43 4.48
C MET A 137 -4.51 1.06 3.15
N ASP A 138 -3.55 0.13 3.11
CA ASP A 138 -2.99 -0.37 1.85
C ASP A 138 -3.19 -1.87 1.73
N GLU A 139 -3.12 -2.37 0.50
CA GLU A 139 -3.32 -3.78 0.16
C GLU A 139 -4.61 -4.35 0.82
N VAL A 140 -5.73 -3.64 0.67
CA VAL A 140 -7.02 -4.01 1.28
C VAL A 140 -7.76 -5.06 0.45
N TRP A 141 -8.31 -6.09 1.08
CA TRP A 141 -8.97 -7.23 0.42
C TRP A 141 -10.48 -7.28 0.66
N PHE A 142 -11.23 -6.28 0.20
CA PHE A 142 -12.70 -6.25 0.33
C PHE A 142 -13.42 -7.43 -0.35
N THR A 143 -12.80 -8.02 -1.37
CA THR A 143 -13.34 -9.18 -2.13
C THR A 143 -13.12 -10.53 -1.44
N SER A 144 -12.45 -10.56 -0.29
CA SER A 144 -12.26 -11.80 0.46
C SER A 144 -13.60 -12.32 0.96
N LYS A 145 -13.88 -13.62 0.79
CA LYS A 145 -15.13 -14.22 1.26
C LYS A 145 -15.29 -14.10 2.79
N ASP A 146 -14.21 -14.37 3.52
CA ASP A 146 -14.26 -14.41 4.98
C ASP A 146 -14.06 -13.01 5.59
N ALA A 147 -12.96 -12.34 5.25
CA ALA A 147 -12.62 -11.02 5.79
C ALA A 147 -13.43 -9.85 5.20
N GLY A 148 -13.90 -9.97 3.96
CA GLY A 148 -14.47 -8.86 3.19
C GLY A 148 -15.69 -8.24 3.87
N PRO A 149 -16.71 -9.02 4.26
CA PRO A 149 -17.89 -8.49 4.94
C PRO A 149 -17.56 -7.67 6.20
N CYS A 150 -16.63 -8.17 7.03
CA CYS A 150 -16.20 -7.52 8.27
C CYS A 150 -15.47 -6.20 7.99
N LEU A 151 -14.57 -6.18 7.00
CA LEU A 151 -13.87 -4.95 6.59
C LEU A 151 -14.83 -3.90 6.02
N LYS A 152 -15.82 -4.32 5.22
CA LYS A 152 -16.83 -3.40 4.68
C LYS A 152 -17.67 -2.79 5.80
N ARG A 153 -18.10 -3.62 6.76
CA ARG A 153 -18.90 -3.19 7.91
C ARG A 153 -18.11 -2.23 8.80
N LEU A 154 -16.84 -2.54 9.12
CA LEU A 154 -15.95 -1.65 9.85
C LEU A 154 -15.88 -0.25 9.22
N VAL A 155 -15.57 -0.17 7.92
CA VAL A 155 -15.44 1.11 7.22
C VAL A 155 -16.76 1.86 7.17
N THR A 156 -17.86 1.17 6.87
CA THR A 156 -19.20 1.76 6.75
C THR A 156 -19.71 2.29 8.10
N ASP A 157 -19.49 1.55 9.17
CA ASP A 157 -19.95 1.93 10.51
C ASP A 157 -19.11 3.08 11.05
N LEU A 158 -17.78 3.07 10.85
CA LEU A 158 -16.92 4.20 11.20
C LEU A 158 -17.34 5.47 10.43
N SER A 159 -17.57 5.38 9.12
CA SER A 159 -17.95 6.55 8.32
C SER A 159 -19.29 7.18 8.73
N ARG A 160 -20.16 6.42 9.41
CA ARG A 160 -21.45 6.90 9.94
C ARG A 160 -21.33 7.49 11.35
N LYS A 161 -20.30 7.13 12.11
CA LYS A 161 -20.17 7.44 13.55
C LYS A 161 -19.18 8.55 13.84
N VAL A 162 -18.18 8.74 12.98
CA VAL A 162 -17.13 9.74 13.15
C VAL A 162 -16.90 10.50 11.85
N LYS A 163 -16.27 11.68 11.93
CA LYS A 163 -15.78 12.39 10.75
C LYS A 163 -14.54 11.66 10.22
N LEU A 164 -14.77 10.69 9.34
CA LEU A 164 -13.73 9.83 8.79
C LEU A 164 -13.14 10.44 7.51
N HIS A 165 -11.83 10.63 7.52
CA HIS A 165 -11.00 10.80 6.33
C HIS A 165 -10.21 9.49 6.12
N LEU A 166 -10.60 8.68 5.15
CA LEU A 166 -10.01 7.38 4.82
C LEU A 166 -9.55 7.35 3.37
N TRP A 167 -8.28 7.02 3.17
CA TRP A 167 -7.75 6.62 1.85
C TRP A 167 -7.28 5.17 1.90
N ALA A 168 -7.84 4.35 1.02
CA ALA A 168 -7.56 2.92 0.92
C ALA A 168 -6.94 2.55 -0.44
N GLY A 169 -5.97 1.64 -0.45
CA GLY A 169 -5.39 1.06 -1.66
C GLY A 169 -5.81 -0.40 -1.83
N THR A 170 -6.28 -0.79 -3.02
CA THR A 170 -6.56 -2.19 -3.35
C THR A 170 -6.25 -2.49 -4.81
N MET A 171 -5.99 -3.76 -5.12
CA MET A 171 -5.82 -4.18 -6.51
C MET A 171 -7.15 -4.42 -7.24
N ARG A 172 -8.20 -4.81 -6.52
CA ARG A 172 -9.47 -5.28 -7.11
C ARG A 172 -10.55 -4.21 -7.02
N ASN A 173 -11.29 -4.01 -8.10
CA ASN A 173 -12.38 -3.00 -8.18
C ASN A 173 -13.76 -3.54 -7.80
N LYS A 174 -13.81 -4.67 -7.10
CA LYS A 174 -15.05 -5.35 -6.74
C LYS A 174 -15.26 -5.27 -5.23
N ASP A 175 -16.52 -5.26 -4.82
CA ASP A 175 -16.91 -5.38 -3.41
C ASP A 175 -16.47 -4.20 -2.53
N ILE A 176 -16.11 -3.06 -3.12
CA ILE A 176 -15.72 -1.85 -2.38
C ILE A 176 -16.97 -1.25 -1.72
N PRO A 177 -16.91 -0.82 -0.44
CA PRO A 177 -18.00 -0.10 0.23
C PRO A 177 -18.52 1.10 -0.57
N GLU A 178 -19.84 1.27 -0.62
CA GLU A 178 -20.49 2.37 -1.36
C GLU A 178 -20.12 3.77 -0.85
N CYS A 179 -19.69 3.88 0.42
CA CYS A 179 -19.24 5.14 0.99
C CYS A 179 -17.87 5.60 0.47
N LEU A 180 -17.11 4.75 -0.24
CA LEU A 180 -15.80 5.08 -0.78
C LEU A 180 -15.92 5.48 -2.26
N GLU A 181 -15.35 6.65 -2.59
CA GLU A 181 -15.15 7.05 -3.97
C GLU A 181 -14.05 6.18 -4.61
N VAL A 182 -14.44 5.42 -5.63
CA VAL A 182 -13.51 4.53 -6.34
C VAL A 182 -12.73 5.31 -7.39
N VAL A 183 -11.41 5.36 -7.23
CA VAL A 183 -10.50 6.07 -8.13
C VAL A 183 -9.56 5.07 -8.80
N PRO A 184 -9.72 4.81 -10.11
CA PRO A 184 -8.87 3.85 -10.82
C PRO A 184 -7.49 4.45 -11.12
N LEU A 185 -6.42 3.74 -10.74
CA LEU A 185 -5.03 4.02 -11.12
C LEU A 185 -4.54 2.90 -12.03
N THR A 186 -4.64 3.10 -13.34
CA THR A 186 -4.31 2.10 -14.37
C THR A 186 -3.04 2.44 -15.16
N VAL A 187 -2.54 3.68 -15.05
CA VAL A 187 -1.29 4.10 -15.68
C VAL A 187 -0.10 3.57 -14.87
N PRO A 188 0.82 2.77 -15.47
CA PRO A 188 2.02 2.33 -14.77
C PRO A 188 2.96 3.52 -14.50
N LEU A 189 3.50 3.61 -13.28
CA LEU A 189 4.46 4.65 -12.90
C LEU A 189 5.90 4.12 -12.86
N ARG A 190 6.10 2.99 -12.18
CA ARG A 190 7.41 2.35 -11.98
C ARG A 190 7.39 0.87 -12.35
N CYS A 191 6.52 0.53 -13.29
CA CYS A 191 6.30 -0.84 -13.72
C CYS A 191 6.85 -1.02 -15.13
N ALA A 192 7.99 -1.71 -15.26
CA ALA A 192 8.59 -1.98 -16.56
C ALA A 192 7.68 -2.88 -17.42
N PRO A 193 7.69 -2.76 -18.76
CA PRO A 193 6.87 -3.55 -19.67
C PRO A 193 6.93 -5.07 -19.43
N ILE A 194 8.11 -5.61 -19.14
CA ILE A 194 8.26 -7.05 -18.85
C ILE A 194 7.46 -7.47 -17.61
N ILE A 195 7.44 -6.63 -16.57
CA ILE A 195 6.65 -6.86 -15.35
C ILE A 195 5.16 -6.74 -15.65
N GLN A 196 4.75 -5.79 -16.49
CA GLN A 196 3.35 -5.66 -16.91
C GLN A 196 2.88 -6.91 -17.65
N LYS A 197 3.73 -7.49 -18.50
CA LYS A 197 3.45 -8.74 -19.22
C LYS A 197 3.33 -9.93 -18.26
N GLU A 198 4.26 -10.09 -17.33
CA GLU A 198 4.22 -11.18 -16.33
C GLU A 198 2.99 -11.08 -15.43
N VAL A 199 2.70 -9.87 -14.94
CA VAL A 199 1.48 -9.61 -14.18
C VAL A 199 0.28 -9.99 -15.05
N GLY A 200 0.22 -9.54 -16.31
CA GLY A 200 -0.90 -9.83 -17.23
C GLY A 200 -1.14 -11.31 -17.52
N GLN A 201 -0.13 -12.18 -17.42
CA GLN A 201 -0.27 -13.62 -17.61
C GLN A 201 -0.97 -14.32 -16.43
N GLY A 202 -0.83 -13.78 -15.22
CA GLY A 202 -1.35 -14.38 -13.99
C GLY A 202 -2.37 -13.52 -13.23
N ILE A 203 -2.79 -12.37 -13.79
CA ILE A 203 -3.62 -11.43 -13.06
C ILE A 203 -5.04 -11.95 -12.90
N ASP A 204 -5.57 -11.79 -11.70
CA ASP A 204 -6.98 -11.97 -11.42
C ASP A 204 -7.82 -11.07 -12.36
N PRO A 205 -8.84 -11.60 -13.06
CA PRO A 205 -9.67 -10.81 -13.96
C PRO A 205 -10.42 -9.66 -13.28
N ARG A 206 -10.49 -9.65 -11.94
CA ARG A 206 -11.07 -8.56 -11.14
C ARG A 206 -10.11 -7.38 -10.92
N ILE A 207 -8.87 -7.47 -11.39
CA ILE A 207 -7.90 -6.37 -11.32
C ILE A 207 -7.99 -5.57 -12.63
N PRO A 208 -8.13 -4.24 -12.57
CA PRO A 208 -8.11 -3.41 -13.77
C PRO A 208 -6.83 -3.62 -14.59
N ARG A 209 -6.95 -3.58 -15.92
CA ARG A 209 -5.80 -3.69 -16.82
C ARG A 209 -5.00 -2.39 -16.82
N TYR A 210 -3.70 -2.51 -17.10
CA TYR A 210 -2.88 -1.34 -17.40
C TYR A 210 -3.42 -0.60 -18.64
N THR A 211 -3.37 0.72 -18.62
CA THR A 211 -3.66 1.52 -19.82
C THR A 211 -2.49 1.46 -20.79
N SER A 212 -2.80 1.41 -22.08
CA SER A 212 -1.81 1.39 -23.16
C SER A 212 -1.14 2.74 -23.39
N ASN A 213 -1.76 3.84 -22.96
CA ASN A 213 -1.31 5.21 -23.20
C ASN A 213 -0.52 5.78 -22.00
N GLY A 214 0.25 4.91 -21.32
CA GLY A 214 1.03 5.28 -20.15
C GLY A 214 2.29 6.06 -20.48
N ILE A 215 2.95 6.58 -19.45
CA ILE A 215 4.29 7.16 -19.58
C ILE A 215 5.25 6.05 -20.02
N PRO A 216 6.04 6.22 -21.09
CA PRO A 216 7.01 5.23 -21.50
C PRO A 216 7.95 4.90 -20.35
N ALA A 217 8.10 3.61 -20.05
CA ALA A 217 9.07 3.18 -19.07
C ALA A 217 10.49 3.49 -19.60
N PRO A 218 11.45 3.81 -18.72
CA PRO A 218 12.82 4.12 -19.14
C PRO A 218 13.59 2.91 -19.69
N SER A 219 13.05 1.69 -19.51
CA SER A 219 13.55 0.45 -20.13
C SER A 219 12.44 -0.60 -20.17
N ASP A 220 12.65 -1.68 -20.95
CA ASP A 220 11.76 -2.85 -20.97
C ASP A 220 11.75 -3.64 -19.64
N GLY A 221 12.76 -3.40 -18.79
CA GLY A 221 12.96 -4.06 -17.50
C GLY A 221 14.04 -5.15 -17.55
N PRO A 222 14.44 -5.67 -16.38
CA PRO A 222 15.44 -6.73 -16.28
C PRO A 222 14.86 -8.10 -16.65
N ASP A 223 15.74 -9.07 -16.90
CA ASP A 223 15.34 -10.47 -17.04
C ASP A 223 14.55 -10.97 -15.82
N ILE A 224 13.50 -11.73 -16.09
CA ILE A 224 12.67 -12.32 -15.03
C ILE A 224 13.40 -13.48 -14.37
N ILE A 225 13.41 -13.47 -13.04
CA ILE A 225 13.89 -14.58 -12.23
C ILE A 225 12.67 -15.22 -11.56
N THR A 226 12.28 -16.39 -12.04
CA THR A 226 11.16 -17.15 -11.48
C THR A 226 11.66 -18.08 -10.38
N LEU A 227 11.12 -17.90 -9.18
CA LEU A 227 11.26 -18.85 -8.08
C LEU A 227 9.95 -19.62 -7.94
N VAL A 228 10.03 -20.93 -7.91
CA VAL A 228 8.86 -21.81 -7.88
C VAL A 228 8.79 -22.48 -6.52
N HIS A 229 7.66 -22.30 -5.83
CA HIS A 229 7.37 -23.00 -4.59
C HIS A 229 6.91 -24.43 -4.91
N GLN A 230 7.85 -25.36 -4.95
CA GLN A 230 7.59 -26.77 -5.28
C GLN A 230 8.65 -27.68 -4.66
N GLY A 231 8.23 -28.82 -4.10
CA GLY A 231 9.12 -29.84 -3.56
C GLY A 231 8.83 -30.16 -2.10
N GLU A 232 9.40 -31.27 -1.61
CA GLU A 232 9.17 -31.78 -0.24
C GLU A 232 9.79 -30.88 0.84
N ASP A 233 10.83 -30.10 0.49
CA ASP A 233 11.51 -29.17 1.41
C ASP A 233 10.70 -27.90 1.71
N HIS A 234 9.55 -27.70 1.04
CA HIS A 234 8.66 -26.57 1.26
C HIS A 234 7.54 -26.94 2.26
N ALA A 235 7.83 -26.78 3.55
CA ALA A 235 6.92 -27.18 4.62
C ALA A 235 5.63 -26.33 4.77
N SER A 236 5.57 -25.15 4.15
CA SER A 236 4.43 -24.22 4.27
C SER A 236 3.61 -24.19 3.00
N GLN A 237 2.28 -24.08 3.11
CA GLN A 237 1.39 -24.04 1.94
C GLN A 237 1.62 -22.82 1.02
N TRP A 238 2.06 -21.70 1.59
CA TRP A 238 2.19 -20.43 0.88
C TRP A 238 3.67 -20.02 0.77
N PRO A 239 4.14 -19.55 -0.40
CA PRO A 239 5.52 -19.10 -0.58
C PRO A 239 5.94 -18.02 0.43
N LEU A 240 5.02 -17.11 0.77
CA LEU A 240 5.24 -16.01 1.72
C LEU A 240 5.54 -16.47 3.15
N GLN A 241 5.17 -17.70 3.51
CA GLN A 241 5.38 -18.26 4.84
C GLN A 241 6.46 -19.35 4.86
N CYS A 242 7.03 -19.68 3.70
CA CYS A 242 7.98 -20.76 3.54
C CYS A 242 9.42 -20.23 3.75
N SER A 243 10.08 -20.71 4.81
CA SER A 243 11.48 -20.38 5.08
C SER A 243 12.40 -20.73 3.90
N LYS A 244 12.14 -21.85 3.22
CA LYS A 244 12.92 -22.28 2.05
C LYS A 244 12.83 -21.31 0.88
N CYS A 245 11.62 -20.80 0.59
CA CYS A 245 11.45 -19.73 -0.39
C CYS A 245 12.23 -18.48 0.02
N GLY A 246 12.24 -18.13 1.31
CA GLY A 246 13.05 -17.04 1.84
C GLY A 246 14.56 -17.23 1.59
N GLU A 247 15.08 -18.44 1.82
CA GLU A 247 16.48 -18.78 1.53
C GLU A 247 16.81 -18.67 0.03
N GLU A 248 15.91 -19.10 -0.84
CA GLU A 248 16.09 -19.02 -2.28
C GLU A 248 16.10 -17.58 -2.77
N VAL A 249 15.17 -16.75 -2.26
CA VAL A 249 15.19 -15.30 -2.51
C VAL A 249 16.52 -14.71 -2.06
N ALA A 250 16.96 -15.00 -0.83
CA ALA A 250 18.23 -14.49 -0.30
C ALA A 250 19.43 -14.92 -1.16
N ARG A 251 19.46 -16.17 -1.62
CA ARG A 251 20.50 -16.70 -2.51
C ARG A 251 20.51 -15.97 -3.85
N VAL A 252 19.35 -15.76 -4.47
CA VAL A 252 19.27 -14.98 -5.72
C VAL A 252 19.76 -13.55 -5.51
N LEU A 253 19.31 -12.88 -4.45
CA LEU A 253 19.71 -11.50 -4.15
C LEU A 253 21.24 -11.40 -3.98
N LYS A 254 21.85 -12.33 -3.23
CA LYS A 254 23.28 -12.30 -2.91
C LYS A 254 24.16 -12.81 -4.04
N ASP A 255 23.82 -13.96 -4.62
CA ASP A 255 24.72 -14.68 -5.52
C ASP A 255 24.55 -14.23 -6.97
N LYS A 256 23.31 -13.95 -7.39
CA LYS A 256 22.99 -13.54 -8.76
C LYS A 256 22.93 -12.02 -8.91
N LEU A 257 22.24 -11.32 -8.01
CA LEU A 257 22.06 -9.87 -8.09
C LEU A 257 23.13 -9.08 -7.32
N LYS A 258 24.02 -9.78 -6.60
CA LYS A 258 25.15 -9.18 -5.84
C LYS A 258 24.73 -8.08 -4.86
N VAL A 259 23.51 -8.16 -4.33
CA VAL A 259 23.01 -7.19 -3.34
C VAL A 259 23.83 -7.28 -2.06
N GLY A 260 24.32 -6.15 -1.58
CA GLY A 260 25.11 -6.06 -0.35
C GLY A 260 26.55 -6.56 -0.48
N VAL A 261 26.99 -6.96 -1.67
CA VAL A 261 28.40 -7.24 -1.96
C VAL A 261 29.08 -5.92 -2.29
N LYS A 262 29.99 -5.48 -1.42
CA LYS A 262 30.87 -4.33 -1.64
C LYS A 262 32.07 -4.71 -2.48
#